data_AF-M3XFL6-F1
#
_entry.id   AF-M3XFL6-F1
#
_cell.length_a   1.000
_cell.length_b   1.000
_cell.length_c   1.000
_cell.angle_alpha   90.00
_cell.angle_beta   90.00
_cell.angle_gamma   90.00
#
_symmetry.space_group_name_H-M   'P 1'
#
loop_
_entity.id
_entity.type
_entity.pdbx_description
1 polymer ?
#
loop_
_entity_poly.entity_id
_entity_poly.type
_entity_poly.pdbx_seq_one_letter_code
_entity_poly.pdbx_strand_id
1 'polypeptide(L)'
;MLSGARAWLLALSLRGTCTPPSAVARRCLHASGSWRSADKSEKTGNAPRVFDPALLEFLVCPLSKKPLRFEASTNELINEELGIAYPIIDGIPNMIPQAARMTHQNKKQEEMEQH
;
A
#
# COMPACT_ATOMS: atom_id res chain seq x y z
N MET A 1 -38.60 30.68 -19.65
CA MET A 1 -39.17 29.92 -20.79
C MET A 1 -38.50 28.55 -20.77
N LEU A 2 -39.29 27.55 -20.39
CA LEU A 2 -38.95 26.12 -20.35
C LEU A 2 -38.42 25.64 -21.72
N SER A 3 -37.70 24.52 -21.68
CA SER A 3 -37.65 23.44 -22.70
C SER A 3 -36.22 23.16 -23.16
N GLY A 4 -35.69 21.95 -23.10
CA GLY A 4 -36.38 20.70 -22.83
C GLY A 4 -35.42 19.55 -22.62
N ALA A 5 -35.85 18.66 -21.74
CA ALA A 5 -35.40 17.28 -21.64
C ALA A 5 -35.77 16.52 -22.90
N ARG A 6 -34.78 15.91 -23.57
CA ARG A 6 -34.93 14.87 -24.61
C ARG A 6 -33.60 14.10 -24.64
N ALA A 7 -33.50 12.79 -24.62
CA ALA A 7 -34.45 11.72 -24.52
C ALA A 7 -33.62 10.50 -24.09
N TRP A 8 -33.82 10.03 -22.86
CA TRP A 8 -33.34 8.72 -22.43
C TRP A 8 -34.33 7.69 -22.93
N LEU A 9 -34.06 7.11 -24.08
CA LEU A 9 -34.74 5.92 -24.58
C LEU A 9 -33.73 5.11 -25.37
N LEU A 10 -33.54 3.86 -24.94
CA LEU A 10 -33.04 2.66 -25.62
C LEU A 10 -32.28 1.85 -24.56
N ALA A 11 -32.61 0.62 -24.19
CA ALA A 11 -33.75 -0.23 -24.46
C ALA A 11 -33.66 -1.31 -23.36
N LEU A 12 -34.76 -1.48 -22.64
CA LEU A 12 -34.95 -2.52 -21.64
C LEU A 12 -35.15 -3.86 -22.37
N SER A 13 -34.08 -4.64 -22.54
CA SER A 13 -34.17 -6.02 -23.03
C SER A 13 -34.40 -6.97 -21.86
N LEU A 14 -35.68 -7.28 -21.64
CA LEU A 14 -36.14 -8.51 -21.01
C LEU A 14 -35.61 -9.72 -21.77
N ARG A 15 -34.99 -10.67 -21.06
CA ARG A 15 -35.23 -12.12 -21.11
C ARG A 15 -34.01 -12.88 -20.57
N GLY A 16 -34.24 -13.71 -19.57
CA GLY A 16 -33.24 -14.63 -19.05
C GLY A 16 -33.81 -15.37 -17.85
N THR A 17 -34.48 -16.47 -18.13
CA THR A 17 -35.27 -17.29 -17.22
C THR A 17 -34.46 -17.83 -16.03
N CYS A 18 -35.04 -17.67 -14.86
CA CYS A 18 -34.81 -18.47 -13.67
C CYS A 18 -35.04 -19.96 -14.00
N THR A 19 -34.06 -20.83 -13.71
CA THR A 19 -34.19 -22.11 -12.97
C THR A 19 -32.99 -23.03 -13.28
N PRO A 20 -32.08 -23.29 -12.33
CA PRO A 20 -31.42 -24.58 -12.24
C PRO A 20 -32.29 -25.55 -11.41
N PRO A 21 -32.50 -26.79 -11.88
CA PRO A 21 -33.30 -27.79 -11.19
C PRO A 21 -32.63 -28.30 -9.92
N SER A 22 -33.52 -28.62 -8.99
CA SER A 22 -33.39 -29.44 -7.79
C SER A 22 -32.12 -30.28 -7.62
N ALA A 23 -31.53 -30.11 -6.43
CA ALA A 23 -31.23 -31.19 -5.50
C ALA A 23 -30.32 -32.32 -6.00
N VAL A 24 -29.04 -32.21 -5.64
CA VAL A 24 -28.45 -33.28 -4.84
C VAL A 24 -27.69 -32.68 -3.67
N ALA A 25 -28.29 -32.80 -2.48
CA ALA A 25 -27.62 -32.56 -1.23
C ALA A 25 -26.54 -33.62 -1.04
N ARG A 26 -25.29 -33.31 -1.39
CA ARG A 26 -24.16 -34.05 -0.86
C ARG A 26 -23.68 -33.35 0.40
N ARG A 27 -24.12 -33.91 1.52
CA ARG A 27 -23.60 -33.65 2.86
C ARG A 27 -22.09 -33.95 2.86
N CYS A 28 -21.29 -32.91 3.03
CA CYS A 28 -19.99 -33.01 3.68
C CYS A 28 -20.07 -32.13 4.93
N LEU A 29 -20.76 -32.61 5.96
CA LEU A 29 -20.41 -32.19 7.31
C LEU A 29 -19.02 -32.74 7.55
N HIS A 30 -17.97 -31.93 7.61
CA HIS A 30 -16.80 -32.16 8.47
C HIS A 30 -15.95 -30.89 8.54
N ALA A 31 -15.61 -30.53 9.79
CA ALA A 31 -14.78 -29.42 10.24
C ALA A 31 -15.38 -28.01 10.09
N SER A 32 -16.22 -27.64 11.07
CA SER A 32 -16.49 -26.25 11.45
C SER A 32 -15.21 -25.60 12.02
N GLY A 33 -14.23 -25.34 11.16
CA GLY A 33 -13.26 -24.27 11.33
C GLY A 33 -13.87 -23.00 10.78
N SER A 34 -14.84 -22.42 11.49
CA SER A 34 -15.36 -21.10 11.18
C SER A 34 -14.26 -20.09 11.47
N TRP A 35 -13.36 -19.87 10.51
CA TRP A 35 -12.59 -18.64 10.45
C TRP A 35 -13.60 -17.52 10.25
N ARG A 36 -14.17 -17.02 11.36
CA ARG A 36 -14.75 -15.69 11.41
C ARG A 36 -13.58 -14.74 11.29
N SER A 37 -13.10 -14.54 10.07
CA SER A 37 -12.24 -13.41 9.79
C SER A 37 -13.13 -12.18 9.89
N ALA A 38 -13.23 -11.65 11.11
CA ALA A 38 -13.70 -10.31 11.35
C ALA A 38 -12.68 -9.35 10.72
N ASP A 39 -12.69 -9.23 9.40
CA ASP A 39 -12.15 -8.06 8.74
C ASP A 39 -13.15 -6.92 8.99
N LYS A 40 -13.07 -6.37 10.21
CA LYS A 40 -13.51 -5.01 10.50
C LYS A 40 -12.46 -4.09 9.85
N SER A 41 -12.36 -4.09 8.53
CA SER A 41 -11.72 -3.00 7.81
C SER A 41 -12.70 -1.84 7.82
N GLU A 42 -12.79 -1.18 8.97
CA GLU A 42 -13.45 0.11 9.11
C GLU A 42 -12.63 1.12 8.31
N LYS A 43 -13.03 1.22 7.04
CA LYS A 43 -12.74 2.33 6.14
C LYS A 43 -13.34 3.62 6.71
N THR A 44 -12.72 4.15 7.75
CA THR A 44 -12.98 5.49 8.26
C THR A 44 -11.88 6.41 7.76
N GLY A 45 -12.24 7.27 6.82
CA GLY A 45 -11.75 8.64 6.75
C GLY A 45 -10.27 8.84 6.39
N ASN A 46 -10.07 9.51 5.26
CA ASN A 46 -8.82 10.08 4.76
C ASN A 46 -8.24 11.13 5.74
N ALA A 47 -7.75 10.71 6.91
CA ALA A 47 -6.85 11.53 7.71
C ALA A 47 -5.44 11.35 7.14
N PRO A 48 -4.70 12.43 6.84
CA PRO A 48 -3.30 12.34 6.44
C PRO A 48 -2.54 11.53 7.49
N ARG A 49 -2.00 10.38 7.10
CA ARG A 49 -1.19 9.55 7.99
C ARG A 49 0.19 10.17 8.03
N VAL A 50 0.55 10.72 9.19
CA VAL A 50 1.91 11.21 9.46
C VAL A 50 2.76 10.02 9.88
N PHE A 51 4.00 9.96 9.41
CA PHE A 51 4.93 8.92 9.84
C PHE A 51 5.38 9.16 11.29
N ASP A 52 5.45 8.09 12.07
CA ASP A 52 5.82 8.13 13.49
C ASP A 52 7.33 7.90 13.69
N PRO A 53 8.10 8.89 14.18
CA PRO A 53 9.52 8.75 14.44
C PRO A 53 9.88 7.66 15.45
N ALA A 54 8.96 7.26 16.35
CA ALA A 54 9.22 6.19 17.31
C ALA A 54 9.51 4.84 16.63
N LEU A 55 9.07 4.67 15.38
CA LEU A 55 9.33 3.47 14.60
C LEU A 55 10.80 3.34 14.14
N LEU A 56 11.59 4.41 14.18
CA LEU A 56 12.98 4.38 13.74
C LEU A 56 13.83 3.37 14.52
N GLU A 57 13.49 3.13 15.79
CA GLU A 57 14.21 2.18 16.65
C GLU A 57 14.17 0.74 16.12
N PHE A 58 13.13 0.40 15.35
CA PHE A 58 12.92 -0.92 14.77
C PHE A 58 13.22 -0.97 13.27
N LEU A 59 13.45 0.18 12.63
CA LEU A 59 13.56 0.31 11.19
C LEU A 59 15.01 0.41 10.74
N VAL A 60 15.37 -0.38 9.72
CA VAL A 60 16.72 -0.37 9.13
C VAL A 60 16.66 -0.26 7.61
N CYS A 61 17.75 0.22 7.01
CA CYS A 61 17.91 0.27 5.55
C CYS A 61 17.85 -1.15 4.94
N PRO A 62 17.10 -1.37 3.84
CA PRO A 62 17.01 -2.68 3.19
C PRO A 62 18.35 -3.12 2.57
N LEU A 63 19.22 -2.17 2.22
CA LEU A 63 20.52 -2.42 1.58
C LEU A 63 21.64 -2.60 2.61
N SER A 64 21.88 -1.60 3.46
CA SER A 64 23.02 -1.62 4.40
C SER A 64 22.69 -2.25 5.76
N LYS A 65 21.41 -2.49 6.08
CA LYS A 65 20.94 -2.97 7.40
C LYS A 65 21.27 -2.03 8.56
N LYS A 66 21.56 -0.76 8.27
CA LYS A 66 21.88 0.29 9.24
C LYS A 66 20.64 1.08 9.66
N PRO A 67 20.68 1.75 10.82
CA PRO A 67 19.63 2.67 11.21
C PRO A 67 19.45 3.81 10.19
N LEU A 68 18.25 4.36 10.14
CA LEU A 68 17.88 5.47 9.25
C LEU A 68 17.63 6.73 10.07
N ARG A 69 17.87 7.89 9.46
CA ARG A 69 17.52 9.20 10.03
C ARG A 69 16.26 9.73 9.36
N PHE A 70 15.27 10.14 10.14
CA PHE A 70 14.06 10.77 9.60
C PHE A 70 14.30 12.27 9.40
N GLU A 71 13.92 12.77 8.23
CA GLU A 71 13.94 14.19 7.90
C GLU A 71 12.49 14.69 7.76
N ALA A 72 12.02 15.42 8.77
CA ALA A 72 10.65 15.93 8.81
C ALA A 72 10.39 16.98 7.72
N SER A 73 11.43 17.70 7.28
CA SER A 73 11.33 18.76 6.28
C SER A 73 10.96 18.22 4.89
N THR A 74 11.55 17.09 4.50
CA THR A 74 11.32 16.45 3.19
C THR A 74 10.43 15.21 3.28
N ASN A 75 10.10 14.76 4.49
CA ASN A 75 9.37 13.53 4.77
C ASN A 75 10.06 12.30 4.16
N GLU A 76 11.35 12.14 4.47
CA GLU A 76 12.21 11.10 3.93
C GLU A 76 13.00 10.38 5.04
N LEU A 77 13.39 9.13 4.77
CA LEU A 77 14.31 8.35 5.59
C LEU A 77 15.68 8.31 4.93
N ILE A 78 16.65 8.96 5.55
CA ILE A 78 18.01 9.15 5.04
C ILE A 78 18.92 8.04 5.57
N ASN A 79 19.68 7.44 4.66
CA ASN A 79 20.84 6.63 4.96
C ASN A 79 22.10 7.44 4.65
N GLU A 80 22.86 7.79 5.69
CA GLU A 80 24.07 8.63 5.57
C GLU A 80 25.28 7.85 5.02
N GLU A 81 25.35 6.53 5.22
CA GLU A 81 26.45 5.71 4.71
C GLU A 81 26.39 5.60 3.18
N LEU A 82 25.21 5.36 2.63
CA LEU A 82 25.00 5.20 1.19
C LEU A 82 24.68 6.52 0.47
N GLY A 83 24.42 7.61 1.21
CA GLY A 83 24.00 8.88 0.62
C GLY A 83 22.68 8.76 -0.16
N ILE A 84 21.71 8.02 0.39
CA ILE A 84 20.38 7.83 -0.24
C ILE A 84 19.25 8.18 0.72
N ALA A 85 18.09 8.52 0.17
CA ALA A 85 16.87 8.83 0.91
C ALA A 85 15.69 8.04 0.35
N TYR A 86 14.90 7.43 1.23
CA TYR A 86 13.64 6.78 0.90
C TYR A 86 12.47 7.72 1.18
N PRO A 87 11.59 8.01 0.19
CA PRO A 87 10.45 8.89 0.40
C PRO A 87 9.36 8.21 1.23
N ILE A 88 8.65 9.00 2.04
CA ILE A 88 7.47 8.57 2.77
C ILE A 88 6.22 9.13 2.07
N ILE A 89 5.32 8.25 1.67
CA ILE A 89 4.10 8.57 0.93
C ILE A 89 2.91 8.08 1.76
N ASP A 90 1.98 8.98 2.10
CA ASP A 90 0.83 8.68 2.95
C ASP A 90 1.22 8.02 4.29
N GLY A 91 2.32 8.47 4.89
CA GLY A 91 2.85 7.93 6.15
C GLY A 91 3.51 6.54 6.01
N ILE A 92 3.60 6.00 4.80
CA ILE A 92 4.19 4.69 4.51
C ILE A 92 5.57 4.89 3.87
N PRO A 93 6.66 4.39 4.50
CA PRO A 93 7.98 4.41 3.90
C PRO A 93 8.08 3.57 2.63
N ASN A 94 8.50 4.17 1.50
CA ASN A 94 8.78 3.44 0.28
C ASN A 94 10.23 2.94 0.26
N MET A 95 10.44 1.76 0.85
CA MET A 95 11.76 1.14 1.06
C MET A 95 12.24 0.30 -0.14
N ILE A 96 11.85 0.67 -1.37
CA ILE A 96 12.28 -0.01 -2.59
C ILE A 96 13.61 0.62 -3.06
N PRO A 97 14.66 -0.16 -3.37
CA PRO A 97 15.96 0.39 -3.81
C PRO A 97 15.86 1.35 -5.01
N GLN A 98 14.94 1.08 -5.94
CA GLN A 98 14.71 1.91 -7.13
C GLN A 98 13.99 3.23 -6.83
N ALA A 99 13.27 3.31 -5.71
CA ALA A 99 12.60 4.53 -5.27
C ALA A 99 13.53 5.45 -4.46
N ALA A 100 14.68 4.94 -4.02
CA ALA A 100 15.66 5.70 -3.27
C ALA A 100 16.24 6.83 -4.13
N ARG A 101 16.28 8.03 -3.57
CA ARG A 101 16.90 9.20 -4.21
C ARG A 101 18.29 9.43 -3.64
N MET A 102 19.21 9.91 -4.47
CA MET A 102 20.54 10.29 -3.99
C MET A 102 20.44 11.57 -3.18
N THR A 103 20.97 11.54 -1.96
CA THR A 103 21.27 12.74 -1.17
C THR A 103 22.73 13.09 -1.48
N HIS A 104 23.06 14.36 -1.70
CA HIS A 104 24.41 14.78 -2.16
C HIS A 104 25.51 14.61 -1.09
N GLN A 105 25.35 13.66 -0.18
CA GLN A 105 26.08 13.47 1.05
C GLN A 105 26.79 12.10 1.04
N ASN A 106 27.59 11.80 0.02
CA ASN A 106 28.90 11.15 0.21
C ASN A 106 29.58 10.78 -1.11
N LYS A 107 30.77 11.34 -1.28
CA LYS A 107 31.69 11.15 -2.40
C LYS A 107 32.82 10.19 -2.00
N LYS A 108 32.55 9.20 -1.13
CA LYS A 108 33.61 8.45 -0.42
C LYS A 108 33.28 6.99 -0.18
N GLN A 109 33.07 6.20 -1.22
CA GLN A 109 33.31 4.74 -1.20
C GLN A 109 33.81 4.26 -2.58
N GLU A 110 34.84 4.93 -3.07
CA GLU A 110 35.86 4.32 -3.94
C GLU A 110 37.14 4.33 -3.08
N GLU A 111 37.96 3.28 -3.15
CA GLU A 111 39.13 2.97 -2.29
C GLU A 111 38.83 2.30 -0.94
N MET A 112 38.35 1.06 -0.96
CA MET A 112 38.85 0.05 0.00
C MET A 112 38.85 -1.38 -0.57
N GLU A 113 39.13 -1.53 -1.87
CA GLU A 113 39.45 -2.84 -2.47
C GLU A 113 40.71 -2.72 -3.34
N GLN A 114 41.80 -2.27 -2.72
CA GLN A 114 43.18 -2.45 -3.19
C GLN A 114 44.10 -2.68 -1.98
N HIS A 115 44.03 -3.85 -1.37
CA HIS A 115 45.17 -4.51 -0.70
C HIS A 115 44.90 -6.01 -0.53
#